data_AF-A0A4Q2D346-F1
#
_entry.id   AF-A0A4Q2D346-F1
#
_cell.length_a   1.000
_cell.length_b   1.000
_cell.length_c   1.000
_cell.angle_alpha   90.00
_cell.angle_beta   90.00
_cell.angle_gamma   90.00
#
_symmetry.space_group_name_H-M   'P 1'
#
loop_
_entity.id
_entity.type
_entity.pdbx_description
1 polymer ?
#
loop_
_entity_poly.entity_id
_entity_poly.type
_entity_poly.pdbx_seq_one_letter_code
_entity_poly.pdbx_strand_id
1 'polypeptide(L)'
;MPPSPPLAAAQCFVLPQELIDMVIDEVQDDLSSLKTFGLIGRQWCQRSREYLFKAIDLSELLIHPLSPVARCKQFLEILEAKPQLCRSIQRLTIAGSTTDDEQKAPGWLQVCPDDVIKALSLLTDVRGFGLGEGLDHLDWSLLPLPLKVAIHSFMFRPNIVELSLSGVSFMEIIPLLQHPSLQQLRLHIVSPSSADDDAFLPLNIRPQSDCKVSGMESNPLQKLYFCGNGYLMELLLAGMKDPQATFNFFQITELEV
;
A
#
# COMPACT_ATOMS: atom_id res chain seq x y z
N MET A 1 -29.75 -44.84 -48.16
CA MET A 1 -28.88 -44.07 -47.23
C MET A 1 -29.78 -43.46 -46.17
N PRO A 2 -29.59 -43.76 -44.87
CA PRO A 2 -30.31 -43.07 -43.82
C PRO A 2 -29.73 -41.66 -43.63
N PRO A 3 -30.55 -40.67 -43.20
CA PRO A 3 -30.06 -39.32 -42.92
C PRO A 3 -29.19 -39.32 -41.65
N SER A 4 -28.09 -38.58 -41.72
CA SER A 4 -27.17 -38.34 -40.60
C SER A 4 -27.92 -37.71 -39.43
N PRO A 5 -27.67 -38.13 -38.18
CA PRO A 5 -28.28 -37.50 -37.02
C PRO A 5 -27.79 -36.04 -36.89
N PRO A 6 -28.64 -35.12 -36.40
CA PRO A 6 -28.22 -33.75 -36.15
C PRO A 6 -27.12 -33.75 -35.09
N LEU A 7 -26.00 -33.08 -35.39
CA LEU A 7 -24.96 -32.77 -34.40
C LEU A 7 -25.66 -32.08 -33.22
N ALA A 8 -25.70 -32.77 -32.07
CA ALA A 8 -26.10 -32.16 -30.82
C ALA A 8 -25.27 -30.89 -30.63
N ALA A 9 -25.93 -29.74 -30.62
CA ALA A 9 -25.30 -28.48 -30.28
C ALA A 9 -24.56 -28.71 -28.95
N ALA A 10 -23.23 -28.52 -28.97
CA ALA A 10 -22.44 -28.57 -27.75
C ALA A 10 -23.10 -27.62 -26.75
N GLN A 11 -23.69 -28.18 -25.70
CA GLN A 11 -24.25 -27.38 -24.63
C GLN A 11 -23.08 -26.59 -24.06
N CYS A 12 -23.08 -25.29 -24.32
CA CYS A 12 -22.10 -24.39 -23.74
C CYS A 12 -22.36 -24.41 -22.24
N PHE A 13 -21.57 -25.21 -21.52
CA PHE A 13 -21.68 -25.38 -20.08
C PHE A 13 -21.18 -24.07 -19.46
N VAL A 14 -22.11 -23.15 -19.19
CA VAL A 14 -21.81 -21.89 -18.53
C VAL A 14 -21.75 -22.18 -17.04
N LEU A 15 -20.55 -22.14 -16.47
CA LEU A 15 -20.37 -22.30 -15.03
C LEU A 15 -21.03 -21.10 -14.31
N PRO A 16 -21.85 -21.31 -13.27
CA PRO A 16 -22.38 -20.23 -12.46
C PRO A 16 -21.26 -19.33 -11.90
N GLN A 17 -21.51 -18.02 -11.84
CA GLN A 17 -20.51 -17.03 -11.39
C GLN A 17 -20.01 -17.33 -9.97
N GLU A 18 -20.88 -17.79 -9.07
CA GLU A 18 -20.50 -18.17 -7.70
C GLU A 18 -19.41 -19.26 -7.65
N LEU A 19 -19.45 -20.24 -8.57
CA LEU A 19 -18.43 -21.28 -8.64
C LEU A 19 -17.13 -20.75 -9.24
N ILE A 20 -17.22 -19.85 -10.23
CA ILE A 20 -16.04 -19.16 -10.80
C ILE A 20 -15.35 -18.33 -9.73
N ASP A 21 -16.13 -17.60 -8.93
CA ASP A 21 -15.62 -16.75 -7.86
C ASP A 21 -14.92 -17.60 -6.79
N MET A 22 -15.52 -18.70 -6.34
CA MET A 22 -14.86 -19.62 -5.39
C MET A 22 -13.55 -20.19 -5.94
N VAL A 23 -13.52 -20.63 -7.20
CA VAL A 23 -12.28 -21.17 -7.79
C VAL A 23 -11.19 -20.09 -7.88
N ILE A 24 -11.57 -18.86 -8.22
CA ILE A 24 -10.62 -17.74 -8.31
C ILE A 24 -10.16 -17.31 -6.92
N ASP A 25 -11.04 -17.32 -5.92
CA ASP A 25 -10.70 -16.99 -4.53
C ASP A 25 -9.66 -17.97 -3.95
N GLU A 26 -9.72 -19.25 -4.32
CA GLU A 26 -8.72 -20.27 -3.92
C GLU A 26 -7.34 -20.05 -4.57
N VAL A 27 -7.28 -19.42 -5.75
CA VAL A 27 -6.00 -19.16 -6.45
C VAL A 27 -5.60 -17.69 -6.44
N GLN A 28 -6.24 -16.86 -5.60
CA GLN A 28 -6.07 -15.41 -5.64
C GLN A 28 -4.62 -14.95 -5.40
N ASP A 29 -3.81 -15.76 -4.75
CA ASP A 29 -2.39 -15.50 -4.48
C ASP A 29 -1.45 -16.05 -5.59
N ASP A 30 -1.95 -16.89 -6.50
CA ASP A 30 -1.19 -17.41 -7.64
C ASP A 30 -1.47 -16.61 -8.92
N LEU A 31 -0.64 -15.60 -9.16
CA LEU A 31 -0.69 -14.76 -10.36
C LEU A 31 -0.58 -15.56 -11.67
N SER A 32 0.08 -16.72 -11.67
CA SER A 32 0.23 -17.57 -12.87
C SER A 32 -1.10 -18.23 -13.21
N SER A 33 -1.76 -18.81 -12.22
CA SER A 33 -3.11 -19.38 -12.36
C SER A 33 -4.13 -18.32 -12.73
N LEU A 34 -4.09 -17.14 -12.09
CA LEU A 34 -5.00 -16.03 -12.42
C LEU A 34 -4.85 -15.55 -13.87
N LYS A 35 -3.62 -15.44 -14.39
CA LYS A 35 -3.37 -15.11 -15.80
C LYS A 35 -3.97 -16.18 -16.73
N THR A 36 -3.84 -17.45 -16.37
CA THR A 36 -4.36 -18.58 -17.14
C THR A 36 -5.89 -18.58 -17.15
N PHE A 37 -6.53 -18.36 -16.00
CA PHE A 37 -7.98 -18.24 -15.88
C PHE A 37 -8.53 -17.03 -16.66
N GLY A 38 -7.78 -15.94 -16.71
CA GLY A 38 -8.13 -14.78 -17.51
C GLY A 38 -8.26 -15.06 -19.03
N LEU A 39 -7.70 -16.16 -19.51
CA LEU A 39 -7.75 -16.59 -20.92
C LEU A 39 -8.90 -17.56 -21.24
N ILE A 40 -9.56 -18.14 -20.23
CA ILE A 40 -10.62 -19.15 -20.42
C ILE A 40 -11.86 -18.54 -21.07
N GLY A 41 -12.28 -17.37 -20.61
CA GLY A 41 -13.48 -16.71 -21.09
C GLY A 41 -13.79 -15.42 -20.34
N ARG A 42 -14.78 -14.65 -20.82
CA ARG A 42 -15.09 -13.31 -20.28
C ARG A 42 -15.44 -13.33 -18.78
N GLN A 43 -16.18 -14.33 -18.31
CA GLN A 43 -16.59 -14.46 -16.90
C GLN A 43 -15.39 -14.63 -15.98
N TRP A 44 -14.45 -15.51 -16.34
CA TRP A 44 -13.20 -15.72 -15.62
C TRP A 44 -12.25 -14.52 -15.73
N CYS A 45 -12.25 -13.86 -16.89
CA CYS A 45 -11.41 -12.68 -17.16
C CYS A 45 -11.75 -11.49 -16.27
N GLN A 46 -13.03 -11.22 -16.03
CA GLN A 46 -13.42 -10.09 -15.18
C GLN A 46 -12.91 -10.27 -13.75
N ARG A 47 -13.22 -11.42 -13.14
CA ARG A 47 -12.87 -11.69 -11.75
C ARG A 47 -11.36 -11.89 -11.55
N SER A 48 -10.68 -12.58 -12.46
CA SER A 48 -9.20 -12.71 -12.39
C SER A 48 -8.48 -11.37 -12.50
N ARG A 49 -8.97 -10.44 -13.32
CA ARG A 49 -8.40 -9.09 -13.43
C ARG A 49 -8.52 -8.30 -12.13
N GLU A 50 -9.61 -8.45 -11.39
CA GLU A 50 -9.78 -7.77 -10.10
C GLU A 50 -8.66 -8.16 -9.14
N TYR A 51 -8.30 -9.45 -9.07
CA TYR A 51 -7.18 -9.92 -8.25
C TYR A 51 -5.81 -9.54 -8.83
N LEU A 52 -5.62 -9.66 -10.15
CA LEU A 52 -4.35 -9.31 -10.81
C LEU A 52 -3.97 -7.84 -10.65
N PHE A 53 -4.94 -6.93 -10.60
CA PHE A 53 -4.71 -5.49 -10.46
C PHE A 53 -4.97 -4.97 -9.04
N LYS A 54 -5.26 -5.87 -8.08
CA LYS A 54 -5.54 -5.51 -6.68
C LYS A 54 -4.31 -4.94 -5.98
N ALA A 55 -3.14 -5.48 -6.27
CA ALA A 55 -1.88 -5.09 -5.64
C ALA A 55 -0.86 -4.68 -6.69
N ILE A 56 -0.33 -3.48 -6.56
CA ILE A 56 0.73 -2.94 -7.41
C ILE A 56 1.99 -2.79 -6.58
N ASP A 57 3.11 -3.26 -7.13
CA ASP A 57 4.41 -3.17 -6.51
C ASP A 57 5.38 -2.42 -7.45
N LEU A 58 5.84 -1.26 -6.96
CA LEU A 58 6.85 -0.40 -7.55
C LEU A 58 8.12 -0.48 -6.68
N SER A 59 8.78 -1.63 -6.68
CA SER A 59 10.01 -1.87 -5.91
C SER A 59 11.23 -2.18 -6.77
N GLU A 60 12.42 -1.73 -6.36
CA GLU A 60 13.70 -2.19 -6.96
C GLU A 60 13.92 -3.71 -6.87
N LEU A 61 13.27 -4.36 -5.91
CA LEU A 61 13.39 -5.79 -5.62
C LEU A 61 12.72 -6.70 -6.66
N LEU A 62 11.81 -6.15 -7.47
CA LEU A 62 11.14 -6.91 -8.51
C LEU A 62 12.09 -7.28 -9.66
N ILE A 63 12.24 -8.58 -9.89
CA ILE A 63 12.96 -9.12 -11.04
C ILE A 63 12.17 -8.79 -12.31
N HIS A 64 12.52 -7.69 -12.96
CA HIS A 64 11.84 -7.19 -14.16
C HIS A 64 12.83 -6.62 -15.17
N PRO A 65 12.63 -6.79 -16.49
CA PRO A 65 13.53 -6.27 -17.53
C PRO A 65 13.58 -4.73 -17.61
N LEU A 66 12.60 -4.04 -17.03
CA LEU A 66 12.51 -2.58 -17.00
C LEU A 66 12.92 -2.03 -15.64
N SER A 67 13.66 -0.91 -15.67
CA SER A 67 14.01 -0.18 -14.45
C SER A 67 12.76 0.30 -13.71
N PRO A 68 12.83 0.52 -12.38
CA PRO A 68 11.72 1.06 -11.59
C PRO A 68 11.18 2.39 -12.14
N VAL A 69 12.07 3.27 -12.61
CA VAL A 69 11.70 4.55 -13.26
C VAL A 69 10.82 4.29 -14.49
N ALA A 70 11.25 3.39 -15.38
CA ALA A 70 10.48 3.06 -16.58
C ALA A 70 9.14 2.40 -16.24
N ARG A 71 9.10 1.54 -15.22
CA ARG A 71 7.86 0.92 -14.74
C ARG A 71 6.90 1.94 -14.14
N CYS A 72 7.38 2.89 -13.35
CA CYS A 72 6.56 3.95 -12.78
C CYS A 72 5.92 4.81 -13.88
N LYS A 73 6.69 5.15 -14.93
CA LYS A 73 6.18 5.88 -16.10
C LYS A 73 5.11 5.09 -16.87
N GLN A 74 5.39 3.83 -17.19
CA GLN A 74 4.41 2.97 -17.85
C GLN A 74 3.15 2.78 -17.01
N PHE A 75 3.31 2.64 -15.70
CA PHE A 75 2.19 2.55 -14.77
C PHE A 75 1.34 3.82 -14.82
N LEU A 76 1.97 5.00 -14.77
CA LEU A 76 1.28 6.27 -14.88
C LEU A 76 0.52 6.41 -16.20
N GLU A 77 1.16 6.07 -17.33
CA GLU A 77 0.51 6.07 -18.66
C GLU A 77 -0.72 5.16 -18.70
N ILE A 78 -0.65 3.98 -18.05
CA ILE A 78 -1.78 3.05 -17.93
C ILE A 78 -2.90 3.63 -17.08
N LEU A 79 -2.57 4.25 -15.93
CA LEU A 79 -3.56 4.89 -15.06
C LEU A 79 -4.29 6.03 -15.78
N GLU A 80 -3.56 6.86 -16.51
CA GLU A 80 -4.12 7.96 -17.31
C GLU A 80 -4.99 7.45 -18.46
N ALA A 81 -4.55 6.41 -19.17
CA ALA A 81 -5.30 5.83 -20.28
C ALA A 81 -6.55 5.05 -19.83
N LYS A 82 -6.53 4.49 -18.61
CA LYS A 82 -7.61 3.62 -18.09
C LYS A 82 -7.94 3.96 -16.63
N PRO A 83 -8.68 5.06 -16.39
CA PRO A 83 -9.04 5.50 -15.03
C PRO A 83 -9.84 4.46 -14.22
N GLN A 84 -10.50 3.52 -14.89
CA GLN A 84 -11.24 2.43 -14.23
C GLN A 84 -10.32 1.50 -13.43
N LEU A 85 -9.04 1.37 -13.83
CA LEU A 85 -8.06 0.54 -13.12
C LEU A 85 -7.67 1.13 -11.78
N CYS A 86 -7.71 2.46 -11.63
CA CYS A 86 -7.40 3.13 -10.37
C CYS A 86 -8.29 2.62 -9.22
N ARG A 87 -9.53 2.24 -9.52
CA ARG A 87 -10.50 1.71 -8.55
C ARG A 87 -10.26 0.24 -8.18
N SER A 88 -9.58 -0.50 -9.05
CA SER A 88 -9.26 -1.90 -8.80
C SER A 88 -8.05 -2.06 -7.88
N ILE A 89 -7.18 -1.05 -7.83
CA ILE A 89 -5.95 -1.07 -7.04
C ILE A 89 -6.29 -0.78 -5.58
N GLN A 90 -6.14 -1.80 -4.73
CA GLN A 90 -6.40 -1.72 -3.30
C GLN A 90 -5.12 -1.71 -2.46
N ARG A 91 -4.01 -2.20 -3.01
CA ARG A 91 -2.70 -2.20 -2.35
C ARG A 91 -1.63 -1.61 -3.25
N LEU A 92 -0.84 -0.69 -2.70
CA LEU A 92 0.32 -0.11 -3.37
C LEU A 92 1.54 -0.31 -2.48
N THR A 93 2.58 -0.93 -3.02
CA THR A 93 3.89 -1.02 -2.38
C THR A 93 4.88 -0.21 -3.21
N ILE A 94 5.61 0.68 -2.56
CA ILE A 94 6.71 1.45 -3.14
C ILE A 94 7.96 1.09 -2.34
N ALA A 95 8.99 0.60 -3.03
CA ALA A 95 10.27 0.36 -2.38
C ALA A 95 11.42 0.92 -3.21
N GLY A 96 12.36 1.57 -2.55
CA GLY A 96 13.47 2.21 -3.24
C GLY A 96 14.61 2.50 -2.30
N SER A 97 15.76 2.77 -2.89
CA SER A 97 16.96 3.17 -2.18
C SER A 97 17.13 4.68 -2.24
N THR A 98 17.93 5.24 -1.35
CA THR A 98 18.37 6.65 -1.42
C THR A 98 19.86 6.74 -1.14
N THR A 99 20.52 7.68 -1.79
CA THR A 99 21.93 7.97 -1.53
C THR A 99 22.20 9.47 -1.69
N ASP A 100 23.11 9.99 -0.86
CA ASP A 100 23.71 11.33 -0.97
C ASP A 100 25.15 11.27 -1.51
N ASP A 101 25.72 10.06 -1.60
CA ASP A 101 27.04 9.81 -2.18
C ASP A 101 27.08 10.24 -3.66
N GLU A 102 27.85 11.29 -3.95
CA GLU A 102 28.08 11.80 -5.31
C GLU A 102 28.67 10.76 -6.26
N GLN A 103 29.27 9.69 -5.75
CA GLN A 103 29.87 8.61 -6.52
C GLN A 103 28.84 7.52 -6.89
N LYS A 104 27.67 7.50 -6.24
CA LYS A 104 26.59 6.56 -6.51
C LYS A 104 25.48 7.22 -7.32
N ALA A 105 24.83 6.42 -8.16
CA ALA A 105 23.63 6.89 -8.82
C ALA A 105 22.52 7.10 -7.77
N PRO A 106 21.78 8.22 -7.82
CA PRO A 106 20.64 8.45 -6.93
C PRO A 106 19.60 7.34 -7.13
N GLY A 107 18.90 6.99 -6.05
CA GLY A 107 17.86 5.98 -6.11
C GLY A 107 16.65 6.44 -6.94
N TRP A 108 15.84 5.50 -7.41
CA TRP A 108 14.80 5.82 -8.40
C TRP A 108 13.74 6.84 -7.90
N LEU A 109 13.45 6.83 -6.60
CA LEU A 109 12.55 7.79 -5.95
C LEU A 109 13.11 9.23 -5.99
N GLN A 110 14.43 9.38 -5.99
CA GLN A 110 15.10 10.68 -6.15
C GLN A 110 15.13 11.13 -7.62
N VAL A 111 15.12 10.17 -8.56
CA VAL A 111 15.18 10.45 -10.01
C VAL A 111 13.83 10.83 -10.61
N CYS A 112 12.73 10.18 -10.22
CA CYS A 112 11.39 10.44 -10.78
C CYS A 112 10.32 10.74 -9.71
N PRO A 113 10.53 11.73 -8.82
CA PRO A 113 9.56 12.05 -7.77
C PRO A 113 8.20 12.49 -8.34
N ASP A 114 8.19 13.26 -9.43
CA ASP A 114 6.96 13.80 -10.01
C ASP A 114 6.01 12.71 -10.55
N ASP A 115 6.57 11.65 -11.14
CA ASP A 115 5.78 10.53 -11.68
C ASP A 115 5.13 9.75 -10.53
N VAL A 116 5.85 9.56 -9.42
CA VAL A 116 5.33 8.94 -8.21
C VAL A 116 4.24 9.80 -7.59
N ILE A 117 4.47 11.11 -7.45
CA ILE A 117 3.47 12.06 -6.90
C ILE A 117 2.18 12.02 -7.73
N LYS A 118 2.29 12.02 -9.06
CA LYS A 118 1.14 11.92 -9.95
C LYS A 118 0.40 10.59 -9.75
N ALA A 119 1.12 9.47 -9.72
CA ALA A 119 0.52 8.16 -9.48
C ALA A 119 -0.26 8.12 -8.15
N LEU A 120 0.32 8.63 -7.05
CA LEU A 120 -0.34 8.72 -5.74
C LEU A 120 -1.61 9.59 -5.78
N SER A 121 -1.65 10.62 -6.62
CA SER A 121 -2.83 11.48 -6.75
C SER A 121 -3.99 10.79 -7.49
N LEU A 122 -3.71 9.88 -8.44
CA LEU A 122 -4.71 9.13 -9.18
C LEU A 122 -5.32 7.95 -8.41
N LEU A 123 -4.60 7.43 -7.41
CA LEU A 123 -4.97 6.24 -6.66
C LEU A 123 -5.79 6.60 -5.41
N THR A 124 -7.11 6.76 -5.54
CA THR A 124 -7.98 7.22 -4.42
C THR A 124 -8.52 6.11 -3.52
N ASP A 125 -8.62 4.88 -4.05
CA ASP A 125 -9.34 3.77 -3.42
C ASP A 125 -8.40 2.74 -2.76
N VAL A 126 -7.12 3.08 -2.64
CA VAL A 126 -6.10 2.26 -2.00
C VAL A 126 -6.41 2.14 -0.51
N ARG A 127 -6.33 0.90 -0.01
CA ARG A 127 -6.58 0.52 1.37
C ARG A 127 -5.31 0.10 2.09
N GLY A 128 -4.37 -0.50 1.38
CA GLY A 128 -3.07 -0.89 1.92
C GLY A 128 -1.94 -0.13 1.24
N PHE A 129 -1.07 0.47 2.04
CA PHE A 129 0.12 1.16 1.56
C PHE A 129 1.38 0.57 2.20
N GLY A 130 2.36 0.26 1.36
CA GLY A 130 3.68 -0.20 1.76
C GLY A 130 4.75 0.78 1.30
N LEU A 131 5.63 1.18 2.20
CA LEU A 131 6.86 1.92 1.91
C LEU A 131 8.04 1.12 2.46
N GLY A 132 9.09 0.94 1.67
CA GLY A 132 10.29 0.31 2.21
C GLY A 132 11.56 0.46 1.41
N GLU A 133 12.63 -0.14 1.93
CA GLU A 133 13.94 -0.17 1.29
C GLU A 133 13.96 -1.03 0.03
N GLY A 134 14.79 -0.62 -0.91
CA GLY A 134 15.01 -1.31 -2.18
C GLY A 134 16.17 -2.28 -2.07
N LEU A 135 17.13 -2.15 -3.00
CA LEU A 135 18.36 -2.95 -2.97
C LEU A 135 19.36 -2.46 -1.92
N ASP A 136 19.30 -1.17 -1.59
CA ASP A 136 20.07 -0.50 -0.55
C ASP A 136 19.10 0.19 0.43
N HIS A 137 19.68 0.81 1.46
CA HIS A 137 18.97 1.51 2.52
C HIS A 137 18.04 2.65 2.00
N LEU A 138 16.85 2.78 2.59
CA LEU A 138 15.95 3.93 2.41
C LEU A 138 16.06 4.93 3.56
N ASP A 139 16.77 6.02 3.31
CA ASP A 139 16.82 7.20 4.16
C ASP A 139 15.69 8.16 3.77
N TRP A 140 14.69 8.28 4.65
CA TRP A 140 13.55 9.16 4.45
C TRP A 140 13.97 10.62 4.32
N SER A 141 15.02 11.05 5.01
CA SER A 141 15.46 12.45 5.02
C SER A 141 15.96 12.92 3.65
N LEU A 142 16.58 12.00 2.89
CA LEU A 142 17.15 12.22 1.55
C LEU A 142 16.11 12.26 0.43
N LEU A 143 14.85 11.91 0.72
CA LEU A 143 13.78 12.01 -0.28
C LEU A 143 13.46 13.48 -0.59
N PRO A 144 13.15 13.81 -1.87
CA PRO A 144 12.70 15.14 -2.25
C PRO A 144 11.49 15.60 -1.43
N LEU A 145 11.51 16.84 -0.95
CA LEU A 145 10.44 17.39 -0.10
C LEU A 145 9.02 17.23 -0.71
N PRO A 146 8.79 17.51 -2.01
CA PRO A 146 7.48 17.30 -2.62
C PRO A 146 7.00 15.85 -2.54
N LEU A 147 7.93 14.90 -2.67
CA LEU A 147 7.65 13.47 -2.58
C LEU A 147 7.32 13.07 -1.14
N LYS A 148 8.08 13.56 -0.15
CA LYS A 148 7.79 13.32 1.28
C LYS A 148 6.38 13.78 1.64
N VAL A 149 6.00 15.00 1.22
CA VAL A 149 4.67 15.55 1.48
C VAL A 149 3.57 14.71 0.80
N ALA A 150 3.80 14.27 -0.43
CA ALA A 150 2.84 13.44 -1.16
C ALA A 150 2.66 12.06 -0.52
N ILE A 151 3.75 11.38 -0.16
CA ILE A 151 3.71 10.09 0.53
C ILE A 151 3.05 10.24 1.89
N HIS A 152 3.42 11.26 2.67
CA HIS A 152 2.78 11.57 3.95
C HIS A 152 1.28 11.80 3.77
N SER A 153 0.87 12.69 2.88
CA SER A 153 -0.55 12.96 2.62
C SER A 153 -1.30 11.72 2.12
N PHE A 154 -0.62 10.81 1.41
CA PHE A 154 -1.19 9.55 0.95
C PHE A 154 -1.38 8.55 2.09
N MET A 155 -0.37 8.38 2.95
CA MET A 155 -0.43 7.52 4.13
C MET A 155 -1.58 7.89 5.05
N PHE A 156 -1.86 9.18 5.22
CA PHE A 156 -2.90 9.70 6.12
C PHE A 156 -4.31 9.80 5.50
N ARG A 157 -4.55 9.17 4.35
CA ARG A 157 -5.88 9.16 3.74
C ARG A 157 -6.83 8.29 4.58
N PRO A 158 -8.10 8.70 4.73
CA PRO A 158 -9.08 7.96 5.54
C PRO A 158 -9.39 6.56 4.99
N ASN A 159 -9.05 6.26 3.74
CA ASN A 159 -9.25 4.94 3.14
C ASN A 159 -8.13 3.95 3.48
N ILE A 160 -6.98 4.43 3.99
CA ILE A 160 -5.83 3.58 4.34
C ILE A 160 -6.13 2.88 5.66
N VAL A 161 -6.19 1.56 5.61
CA VAL A 161 -6.45 0.68 6.75
C VAL A 161 -5.26 -0.22 7.06
N GLU A 162 -4.38 -0.45 6.09
CA GLU A 162 -3.13 -1.20 6.26
C GLU A 162 -1.94 -0.32 5.89
N LEU A 163 -0.98 -0.15 6.80
CA LEU A 163 0.27 0.55 6.56
C LEU A 163 1.44 -0.38 6.87
N SER A 164 2.41 -0.48 5.96
CA SER A 164 3.61 -1.27 6.13
C SER A 164 4.85 -0.42 5.85
N LEU A 165 5.72 -0.27 6.84
CA LEU A 165 7.01 0.39 6.71
C LEU A 165 8.12 -0.64 6.91
N SER A 166 9.04 -0.77 5.97
CA SER A 166 10.14 -1.75 6.03
C SER A 166 11.49 -1.15 5.67
N GLY A 167 12.48 -1.18 6.55
CA GLY A 167 13.85 -0.71 6.26
C GLY A 167 13.96 0.82 6.09
N VAL A 168 13.03 1.58 6.67
CA VAL A 168 12.99 3.04 6.54
C VAL A 168 13.69 3.71 7.72
N SER A 169 14.66 4.59 7.46
CA SER A 169 15.32 5.39 8.51
C SER A 169 14.94 6.86 8.47
N PHE A 170 15.08 7.52 9.62
CA PHE A 170 14.88 8.95 9.83
C PHE A 170 13.48 9.45 9.45
N MET A 171 12.47 8.58 9.63
CA MET A 171 11.07 8.89 9.40
C MET A 171 10.38 9.22 10.73
N GLU A 172 9.51 10.22 10.75
CA GLU A 172 8.66 10.52 11.91
C GLU A 172 7.56 9.47 12.06
N ILE A 173 7.54 8.76 13.18
CA ILE A 173 6.61 7.65 13.44
C ILE A 173 5.45 8.07 14.33
N ILE A 174 5.65 9.05 15.23
CA ILE A 174 4.60 9.51 16.16
C ILE A 174 3.33 9.96 15.44
N PRO A 175 3.37 10.69 14.31
CA PRO A 175 2.14 11.08 13.61
C PRO A 175 1.26 9.89 13.20
N LEU A 176 1.85 8.71 12.94
CA LEU A 176 1.09 7.52 12.53
C LEU A 176 0.12 7.03 13.63
N LEU A 177 0.39 7.40 14.89
CA LEU A 177 -0.47 7.10 16.03
C LEU A 177 -1.78 7.90 16.02
N GLN A 178 -1.86 8.97 15.22
CA GLN A 178 -3.03 9.84 15.08
C GLN A 178 -3.84 9.50 13.81
N HIS A 179 -3.52 8.39 13.13
CA HIS A 179 -4.20 8.02 11.89
C HIS A 179 -5.69 7.68 12.11
N PRO A 180 -6.62 8.26 11.34
CA PRO A 180 -8.06 8.20 11.66
C PRO A 180 -8.71 6.82 11.47
N SER A 181 -8.16 5.97 10.61
CA SER A 181 -8.79 4.71 10.17
C SER A 181 -7.84 3.51 10.09
N LEU A 182 -6.63 3.64 10.64
CA LEU A 182 -5.61 2.62 10.52
C LEU A 182 -5.97 1.42 11.39
N GLN A 183 -6.04 0.23 10.78
CA GLN A 183 -6.38 -1.01 11.48
C GLN A 183 -5.17 -1.93 11.62
N GLN A 184 -4.24 -1.87 10.66
CA GLN A 184 -3.03 -2.67 10.66
C GLN A 184 -1.81 -1.79 10.44
N LEU A 185 -0.84 -1.90 11.34
CA LEU A 185 0.47 -1.26 11.21
C LEU A 185 1.55 -2.34 11.24
N ARG A 186 2.40 -2.38 10.23
CA ARG A 186 3.59 -3.23 10.16
C ARG A 186 4.83 -2.34 10.14
N LEU A 187 5.71 -2.50 11.12
CA LEU A 187 6.97 -1.80 11.22
C LEU A 187 8.09 -2.84 11.24
N HIS A 188 8.90 -2.87 10.19
CA HIS A 188 10.01 -3.80 10.05
C HIS A 188 11.31 -3.02 9.85
N ILE A 189 12.27 -3.13 10.76
CA ILE A 189 13.58 -2.46 10.70
C ILE A 189 13.42 -0.96 10.40
N VAL A 190 12.62 -0.27 11.21
CA VAL A 190 12.38 1.18 11.08
C VAL A 190 13.20 1.93 12.11
N SER A 191 13.92 2.97 11.68
CA SER A 191 14.69 3.85 12.57
C SER A 191 14.01 5.23 12.64
N PRO A 192 13.41 5.61 13.79
CA PRO A 192 12.75 6.90 13.94
C PRO A 192 13.68 8.10 13.71
N SER A 193 13.11 9.23 13.31
CA SER A 193 13.80 10.52 13.34
C SER A 193 14.00 11.00 14.79
N SER A 194 15.10 11.72 15.06
CA SER A 194 15.29 12.40 16.36
C SER A 194 14.23 13.47 16.62
N ALA A 195 13.48 13.90 15.61
CA ALA A 195 12.34 14.80 15.79
C ALA A 195 11.21 14.17 16.61
N ASP A 196 11.11 12.83 16.65
CA ASP A 196 10.13 12.14 17.50
C ASP A 196 10.50 12.24 19.00
N ASP A 197 11.78 12.45 19.35
CA ASP A 197 12.20 12.73 20.74
C ASP A 197 11.60 14.06 21.24
N ASP A 198 11.50 15.05 20.36
CA ASP A 198 10.95 16.38 20.67
C ASP A 198 9.41 16.39 20.65
N ALA A 199 8.77 15.44 19.96
CA ALA A 199 7.30 15.31 19.88
C ALA A 199 6.65 14.86 21.21
N PHE A 200 7.44 14.34 22.16
CA PHE A 200 6.99 14.06 23.54
C PHE A 200 6.78 15.33 24.39
N LEU A 201 7.21 16.49 23.89
CA LEU A 201 6.76 17.77 24.42
C LEU A 201 5.41 18.06 23.77
N PRO A 202 4.34 18.35 24.54
CA PRO A 202 3.00 18.51 23.98
C PRO A 202 3.01 19.68 22.99
N LEU A 203 3.15 19.37 21.71
CA LEU A 203 2.99 20.32 20.64
C LEU A 203 1.51 20.65 20.61
N ASN A 204 1.23 21.83 21.16
CA ASN A 204 -0.07 22.49 21.24
C ASN A 204 -0.55 22.90 19.83
N ILE A 205 -0.53 21.98 18.88
CA ILE A 205 -1.14 22.14 17.57
C ILE A 205 -2.62 21.87 17.79
N ARG A 206 -3.32 22.89 18.31
CA ARG A 206 -4.77 22.98 18.17
C ARG A 206 -5.06 23.00 16.67
N PRO A 207 -5.80 22.03 16.11
CA PRO A 207 -6.47 22.28 14.85
C PRO A 207 -7.51 23.36 15.16
N GLN A 208 -7.25 24.61 14.75
CA GLN A 208 -8.34 25.56 14.58
C GLN A 208 -9.18 25.05 13.39
N SER A 209 -10.14 24.20 13.70
CA SER A 209 -11.36 24.09 12.92
C SER A 209 -12.50 23.71 13.87
N ASP A 210 -13.33 24.70 14.16
CA ASP A 210 -14.72 24.50 14.55
C ASP A 210 -15.43 23.73 13.43
N CYS A 211 -15.25 22.42 13.41
CA CYS A 211 -16.10 21.49 12.68
C CYS A 211 -16.36 20.33 13.62
N LYS A 212 -17.53 20.37 14.29
CA LYS A 212 -18.14 19.17 14.86
C LYS A 212 -18.36 18.17 13.73
N VAL A 213 -17.37 17.34 13.43
CA VAL A 213 -17.57 16.12 12.65
C VAL A 213 -18.16 15.11 13.61
N SER A 214 -19.48 15.18 13.73
CA SER A 214 -20.29 14.16 14.38
C SER A 214 -20.03 12.81 13.70
N GLY A 215 -19.50 11.84 14.46
CA GLY A 215 -19.77 10.42 14.21
C GLY A 215 -18.94 9.70 13.15
N MET A 216 -17.65 10.01 12.98
CA MET A 216 -16.75 9.00 12.43
C MET A 216 -16.34 8.07 13.56
N GLU A 217 -16.96 6.89 13.62
CA GLU A 217 -16.46 5.76 14.40
C GLU A 217 -15.04 5.46 13.91
N SER A 218 -14.03 5.99 14.62
CA SER A 218 -12.64 5.65 14.34
C SER A 218 -12.47 4.18 14.68
N ASN A 219 -12.29 3.34 13.65
CA ASN A 219 -11.97 1.94 13.87
C ASN A 219 -10.56 1.88 14.48
N PRO A 220 -10.41 1.37 15.70
CA PRO A 220 -9.13 1.36 16.36
C PRO A 220 -8.18 0.38 15.69
N LEU A 221 -6.87 0.60 15.90
CA LEU A 221 -5.85 -0.33 15.45
C LEU A 221 -6.07 -1.72 16.06
N GLN A 222 -6.14 -2.73 15.21
CA GLN A 222 -6.38 -4.12 15.61
C GLN A 222 -5.10 -4.97 15.53
N LYS A 223 -4.23 -4.69 14.56
CA LYS A 223 -3.03 -5.50 14.33
C LYS A 223 -1.78 -4.64 14.33
N LEU A 224 -0.82 -5.01 15.17
CA LEU A 224 0.49 -4.39 15.22
C LEU A 224 1.55 -5.46 15.02
N TYR A 225 2.33 -5.29 13.96
CA TYR A 225 3.49 -6.13 13.69
C TYR A 225 4.72 -5.25 13.85
N PHE A 226 5.63 -5.70 14.68
CA PHE A 226 6.83 -4.95 15.02
C PHE A 226 8.02 -5.88 14.94
N CYS A 227 9.01 -5.54 14.13
CA CYS A 227 10.29 -6.24 14.10
C CYS A 227 11.37 -5.16 14.04
N GLY A 228 12.08 -4.91 15.14
CA GLY A 228 13.00 -3.76 15.19
C GLY A 228 13.62 -3.50 16.56
N ASN A 229 14.33 -2.38 16.66
CA ASN A 229 15.03 -1.93 17.86
C ASN A 229 14.01 -1.58 18.97
N GLY A 230 14.25 -2.02 20.22
CA GLY A 230 13.38 -1.76 21.38
C GLY A 230 13.02 -0.28 21.57
N TYR A 231 13.87 0.64 21.12
CA TYR A 231 13.59 2.07 21.08
C TYR A 231 12.29 2.44 20.34
N LEU A 232 11.99 1.81 19.19
CA LEU A 232 10.77 2.09 18.43
C LEU A 232 9.51 1.67 19.23
N MET A 233 9.60 0.61 20.03
CA MET A 233 8.51 0.19 20.92
C MET A 233 8.31 1.20 22.06
N GLU A 234 9.41 1.65 22.68
CA GLU A 234 9.36 2.69 23.72
C GLU A 234 8.74 3.99 23.18
N LEU A 235 9.11 4.37 21.96
CA LEU A 235 8.58 5.54 21.26
C LEU A 235 7.06 5.46 21.08
N LEU A 236 6.57 4.33 20.56
CA LEU A 236 5.13 4.09 20.36
C LEU A 236 4.38 4.11 21.69
N LEU A 237 4.92 3.45 22.73
CA LEU A 237 4.32 3.43 24.08
C LEU A 237 4.27 4.81 24.72
N ALA A 238 5.29 5.64 24.49
CA ALA A 238 5.30 7.00 24.98
C ALA A 238 4.30 7.88 24.19
N GLY A 239 4.18 7.68 22.88
CA GLY A 239 3.27 8.45 22.02
C GLY A 239 1.79 8.20 22.31
N MET A 240 1.45 7.02 22.83
CA MET A 240 0.09 6.73 23.33
C MET A 240 -0.38 7.64 24.46
N LYS A 241 0.53 8.25 25.21
CA LYS A 241 0.15 9.17 26.29
C LYS A 241 -0.45 10.46 25.74
N ASP A 242 -0.34 10.70 24.44
CA ASP A 242 -1.02 11.79 23.75
C ASP A 242 -2.54 11.52 23.73
N PRO A 243 -3.37 12.43 24.29
CA PRO A 243 -4.83 12.30 24.24
C PRO A 243 -5.42 12.32 22.82
N GLN A 244 -4.64 12.68 21.78
CA GLN A 244 -5.08 12.62 20.38
C GLN A 244 -4.68 11.31 19.66
N ALA A 245 -3.97 10.39 20.32
CA ALA A 245 -3.63 9.11 19.73
C ALA A 245 -4.90 8.28 19.47
N THR A 246 -5.08 7.81 18.23
CA THR A 246 -6.09 6.80 17.87
C THR A 246 -5.61 5.39 18.23
N PHE A 247 -4.32 5.26 18.52
CA PHE A 247 -3.67 4.03 18.97
C PHE A 247 -4.10 3.63 20.39
N ASN A 248 -4.79 2.50 20.50
CA ASN A 248 -5.14 1.90 21.78
C ASN A 248 -4.65 0.46 21.85
N PHE A 249 -3.58 0.20 22.60
CA PHE A 249 -3.02 -1.15 22.75
C PHE A 249 -4.02 -2.15 23.35
N PHE A 250 -5.00 -1.70 24.12
CA PHE A 250 -6.03 -2.58 24.68
C PHE A 250 -7.04 -3.07 23.62
N GLN A 251 -7.03 -2.48 22.43
CA GLN A 251 -7.87 -2.88 21.29
C GLN A 251 -7.09 -3.67 20.23
N ILE A 252 -5.78 -3.87 20.42
CA ILE A 252 -4.95 -4.72 19.57
C ILE A 252 -5.32 -6.18 19.83
N THR A 253 -5.77 -6.87 18.80
CA THR A 253 -6.13 -8.28 18.81
C THR A 253 -4.96 -9.18 18.40
N GLU A 254 -4.05 -8.65 17.58
CA GLU A 254 -2.87 -9.36 17.10
C GLU A 254 -1.63 -8.49 17.28
N LEU A 255 -0.72 -8.93 18.15
CA LEU A 255 0.60 -8.34 18.34
C LEU A 255 1.65 -9.39 17.98
N GLU A 256 2.46 -9.10 16.96
CA GLU A 256 3.62 -9.92 16.57
C GLU A 256 4.90 -9.11 16.78
N VAL A 257 5.87 -9.70 17.49
CA VAL A 257 7.16 -9.12 17.86
C VAL A 257 8.30 -10.03 17.40
#